data_AF-A0A537VU09-F1
#
_entry.id   AF-A0A537VU09-F1
#
_cell.length_a   1.000
_cell.length_b   1.000
_cell.length_c   1.000
_cell.angle_alpha   90.00
_cell.angle_beta   90.00
_cell.angle_gamma   90.00
#
_symmetry.space_group_name_H-M   'P 1'
#
loop_
_entity.id
_entity.type
_entity.pdbx_description
1 polymer ?
#
loop_
_entity_poly.entity_id
_entity_poly.type
_entity_poly.pdbx_seq_one_letter_code
_entity_poly.pdbx_strand_id
1 'polypeptide(L)'
;NGTASHGSYTGVAPGAHIVSIKVAVADGSTTLSTVLEGLQLVDRSRERFNIRVLLLAMSSGSDVSPDQDPLTAALRKLWHHGIFVVVPAGNDGPAPGTVDSPGLDPTLMTAGAVDDMGTASVADDQVPDWTSRGPSRFGDAKPDVAAPGAHLVSLRAPGSTIDVANPSARVGEMYFKGSGTSMAAAVTAGVGALVLAQHPELSPDDLKDALDSGSTPLDGADPAAIGAGVVDVAGAADAVSTAGHGNGRAGNATKGNGGGQWDGRLWDGRLWDGRVWDGRVWDGRVWDSRVWDGRVWDSRVWDSRVWDGRVWDSRVWDSRVWDGRLWESRVWDGRLWAGRLWAGNLWE
;
A
#
# COMPACT_ATOMS: atom_id res chain seq x y z
N ASN A 1 -2.38 19.85 7.07
CA ASN A 1 -3.36 20.65 6.32
C ASN A 1 -2.79 21.95 5.73
N GLY A 2 -1.45 22.17 5.69
CA GLY A 2 -0.85 23.36 5.03
C GLY A 2 -0.87 24.67 5.81
N THR A 3 -1.44 24.69 7.03
CA THR A 3 -1.58 25.93 7.82
C THR A 3 -0.26 26.65 8.14
N ALA A 4 0.79 25.90 8.51
CA ALA A 4 2.09 26.49 8.86
C ALA A 4 2.86 27.08 7.67
N SER A 5 2.42 26.83 6.43
CA SER A 5 3.02 27.39 5.21
C SER A 5 2.06 28.26 4.42
N HIS A 6 0.95 28.70 5.02
CA HIS A 6 -0.10 29.46 4.32
C HIS A 6 -0.60 28.77 3.04
N GLY A 7 -0.62 27.43 3.04
CA GLY A 7 -1.12 26.62 1.93
C GLY A 7 -0.04 26.10 0.98
N SER A 8 1.20 26.62 1.01
CA SER A 8 2.25 26.22 0.04
C SER A 8 2.65 24.75 0.12
N TYR A 9 2.52 24.12 1.29
CA TYR A 9 2.86 22.70 1.53
C TYR A 9 1.65 21.95 2.09
N THR A 10 0.53 22.08 1.39
CA THR A 10 -0.71 21.37 1.73
C THR A 10 -0.60 19.92 1.24
N GLY A 11 -0.93 18.96 2.11
CA GLY A 11 -1.00 17.56 1.71
C GLY A 11 -2.18 17.32 0.76
N VAL A 12 -2.10 16.29 -0.07
CA VAL A 12 -3.08 16.00 -1.14
C VAL A 12 -4.52 15.95 -0.64
N ALA A 13 -4.79 15.24 0.46
CA ALA A 13 -6.11 15.17 1.11
C ALA A 13 -6.12 15.91 2.45
N PRO A 14 -6.19 17.26 2.48
CA PRO A 14 -6.00 18.02 3.72
C PRO A 14 -7.14 17.87 4.73
N GLY A 15 -8.30 17.39 4.29
CA GLY A 15 -9.47 17.10 5.14
C GLY A 15 -9.51 15.67 5.69
N ALA A 16 -8.59 14.79 5.29
CA ALA A 16 -8.54 13.43 5.80
C ALA A 16 -8.09 13.37 7.27
N HIS A 17 -8.70 12.49 8.06
CA HIS A 17 -8.21 12.16 9.40
C HIS A 17 -7.03 11.19 9.32
N ILE A 18 -6.09 11.29 10.26
CA ILE A 18 -4.90 10.45 10.31
C ILE A 18 -4.95 9.55 11.54
N VAL A 19 -4.80 8.24 11.32
CA VAL A 19 -4.52 7.26 12.37
C VAL A 19 -3.06 6.85 12.25
N SER A 20 -2.24 7.15 13.27
CA SER A 20 -0.82 6.81 13.27
C SER A 20 -0.59 5.51 14.05
N ILE A 21 -0.04 4.51 13.38
CA ILE A 21 0.38 3.23 13.98
C ILE A 21 1.90 3.14 13.92
N LYS A 22 2.55 3.32 15.06
CA LYS A 22 4.01 3.28 15.15
C LYS A 22 4.50 1.82 15.19
N VAL A 23 5.18 1.40 14.14
CA VAL A 23 5.76 0.04 14.01
C VAL A 23 7.28 0.03 13.93
N ALA A 24 7.94 1.19 13.97
CA ALA A 24 9.39 1.30 13.94
C ALA A 24 9.92 2.13 15.10
N VAL A 25 11.16 1.86 15.52
CA VAL A 25 11.86 2.64 16.56
C VAL A 25 12.59 3.85 15.94
N ALA A 26 13.32 4.62 16.76
CA ALA A 26 13.82 5.95 16.39
C ALA A 26 14.84 5.95 15.24
N ASP A 27 15.60 4.87 15.05
CA ASP A 27 16.54 4.70 13.94
C ASP A 27 15.88 4.18 12.66
N GLY A 28 14.56 3.95 12.69
CA GLY A 28 13.80 3.41 11.56
C GLY A 28 13.77 1.89 11.49
N SER A 29 14.45 1.17 12.40
CA SER A 29 14.41 -0.29 12.44
C SER A 29 13.05 -0.82 12.91
N THR A 30 12.71 -2.01 12.43
CA THR A 30 11.47 -2.73 12.78
C THR A 30 11.67 -4.24 12.65
N THR A 31 10.63 -5.00 12.93
CA THR A 31 10.57 -6.44 12.66
C THR A 31 9.25 -6.77 11.98
N LEU A 32 9.24 -7.84 11.19
CA LEU A 32 8.01 -8.37 10.61
C LEU A 32 6.90 -8.55 11.66
N SER A 33 7.22 -9.12 12.83
CA SER A 33 6.24 -9.32 13.91
C SER A 33 5.62 -8.00 14.38
N THR A 34 6.42 -6.94 14.54
CA THR A 34 5.95 -5.61 14.96
C THR A 34 5.03 -5.00 13.91
N VAL A 35 5.39 -5.12 12.63
CA VAL A 35 4.54 -4.64 11.52
C VAL A 35 3.21 -5.41 11.51
N LEU A 36 3.24 -6.74 11.62
CA LEU A 36 2.04 -7.57 11.64
C LEU A 36 1.12 -7.23 12.82
N GLU A 37 1.65 -6.98 14.02
CA GLU A 37 0.87 -6.51 15.17
C GLU A 37 0.22 -5.15 14.90
N GLY A 38 0.94 -4.24 14.24
CA GLY A 38 0.40 -2.96 13.78
C GLY A 38 -0.76 -3.13 12.80
N LEU A 39 -0.61 -4.01 11.80
CA LEU A 39 -1.67 -4.32 10.83
C LEU A 39 -2.90 -4.97 11.50
N GLN A 40 -2.70 -5.83 12.50
CA GLN A 40 -3.80 -6.37 13.31
C GLN A 40 -4.52 -5.29 14.12
N LEU A 41 -3.79 -4.27 14.61
CA LEU A 41 -4.41 -3.13 15.28
C LEU A 41 -5.23 -2.28 14.30
N VAL A 42 -4.75 -2.10 13.06
CA VAL A 42 -5.54 -1.47 11.99
C VAL A 42 -6.84 -2.22 11.77
N ASP A 43 -6.79 -3.55 11.56
CA ASP A 43 -7.97 -4.37 11.30
C ASP A 43 -9.01 -4.24 12.42
N ARG A 44 -8.57 -4.37 13.68
CA ARG A 44 -9.45 -4.24 14.85
C ARG A 44 -10.04 -2.84 15.04
N SER A 45 -9.40 -1.82 14.49
CA SER A 45 -9.80 -0.42 14.67
C SER A 45 -10.50 0.17 13.44
N ARG A 46 -10.59 -0.57 12.33
CA ARG A 46 -11.04 -0.07 11.03
C ARG A 46 -12.43 0.57 11.08
N GLU A 47 -13.38 -0.06 11.76
CA GLU A 47 -14.75 0.45 11.86
C GLU A 47 -14.84 1.65 12.80
N ARG A 48 -14.13 1.59 13.94
CA ARG A 48 -14.12 2.66 14.93
C ARG A 48 -13.62 3.99 14.37
N PHE A 49 -12.61 3.95 13.52
CA PHE A 49 -11.99 5.15 12.95
C PHE A 49 -12.31 5.35 11.47
N ASN A 50 -13.18 4.52 10.89
CA ASN A 50 -13.46 4.51 9.45
C ASN A 50 -12.16 4.52 8.61
N ILE A 51 -11.25 3.59 8.90
CA ILE A 51 -9.98 3.48 8.18
C ILE A 51 -10.30 2.93 6.79
N ARG A 52 -10.08 3.75 5.76
CA ARG A 52 -10.37 3.41 4.35
C ARG A 52 -9.13 3.32 3.47
N VAL A 53 -8.04 3.97 3.87
CA VAL A 53 -6.76 3.94 3.17
C VAL A 53 -5.66 3.60 4.17
N LEU A 54 -4.77 2.68 3.79
CA LEU A 54 -3.55 2.35 4.51
C LEU A 54 -2.35 2.64 3.63
N LEU A 55 -1.43 3.45 4.15
CA LEU A 55 -0.11 3.66 3.57
C LEU A 55 0.91 2.85 4.39
N LEU A 56 1.61 1.91 3.74
CA LEU A 56 2.80 1.29 4.31
C LEU A 56 4.01 1.73 3.47
N ALA A 57 4.63 2.83 3.85
CA ALA A 57 5.81 3.40 3.20
C ALA A 57 7.10 2.67 3.64
N MET A 58 7.18 1.37 3.35
CA MET A 58 8.31 0.51 3.71
C MET A 58 8.43 -0.66 2.73
N SER A 59 9.68 -1.09 2.49
CA SER A 59 10.00 -2.31 1.76
C SER A 59 10.70 -3.31 2.69
N SER A 60 10.54 -4.60 2.40
CA SER A 60 10.99 -5.69 3.29
C SER A 60 12.29 -6.36 2.88
N GLY A 61 12.71 -6.23 1.62
CA GLY A 61 13.78 -7.05 1.05
C GLY A 61 13.48 -8.55 1.06
N SER A 62 12.20 -8.93 1.26
CA SER A 62 11.77 -10.32 1.21
C SER A 62 11.99 -10.86 -0.19
N ASP A 63 12.61 -12.03 -0.34
CA ASP A 63 12.88 -12.69 -1.63
C ASP A 63 11.77 -13.68 -2.05
N VAL A 64 10.80 -13.95 -1.15
CA VAL A 64 9.73 -14.92 -1.41
C VAL A 64 8.64 -14.32 -2.30
N SER A 65 7.80 -15.18 -2.87
CA SER A 65 6.66 -14.72 -3.67
C SER A 65 5.59 -14.06 -2.80
N PRO A 66 4.80 -13.12 -3.35
CA PRO A 66 3.70 -12.48 -2.64
C PRO A 66 2.74 -13.46 -1.93
N ASP A 67 2.49 -14.63 -2.53
CA ASP A 67 1.61 -15.66 -1.97
C ASP A 67 2.19 -16.38 -0.74
N GLN A 68 3.51 -16.30 -0.56
CA GLN A 68 4.24 -16.91 0.54
C GLN A 68 4.71 -15.89 1.57
N ASP A 69 4.63 -14.59 1.24
CA ASP A 69 5.07 -13.51 2.12
C ASP A 69 3.99 -13.19 3.17
N PRO A 70 4.28 -13.39 4.47
CA PRO A 70 3.31 -13.12 5.53
C PRO A 70 2.93 -11.63 5.65
N LEU A 71 3.83 -10.70 5.31
CA LEU A 71 3.48 -9.27 5.28
C LEU A 71 2.42 -9.04 4.21
N THR A 72 2.67 -9.53 3.00
CA THR A 72 1.77 -9.38 1.87
C THR A 72 0.41 -10.04 2.11
N ALA A 73 0.40 -11.24 2.68
CA ALA A 73 -0.84 -11.92 3.08
C ALA A 73 -1.67 -11.08 4.07
N ALA A 74 -1.02 -10.42 5.05
CA ALA A 74 -1.70 -9.54 5.99
C ALA A 74 -2.27 -8.28 5.31
N LEU A 75 -1.52 -7.68 4.39
CA LEU A 75 -1.97 -6.50 3.62
C LEU A 75 -3.15 -6.84 2.70
N ARG A 76 -3.11 -7.97 1.98
CA ARG A 76 -4.23 -8.48 1.18
C ARG A 76 -5.48 -8.71 2.02
N LYS A 77 -5.32 -9.20 3.26
CA LYS A 77 -6.46 -9.35 4.16
C LYS A 77 -7.13 -8.00 4.46
N LEU A 78 -6.35 -6.95 4.71
CA LEU A 78 -6.90 -5.60 4.92
C LEU A 78 -7.57 -5.06 3.64
N TRP A 79 -6.98 -5.34 2.47
CA TRP A 79 -7.58 -5.05 1.17
C TRP A 79 -8.98 -5.65 1.05
N HIS A 80 -9.11 -6.95 1.30
CA HIS A 80 -10.41 -7.64 1.26
C HIS A 80 -11.38 -7.19 2.36
N HIS A 81 -10.90 -6.52 3.42
CA HIS A 81 -11.74 -5.89 4.42
C HIS A 81 -12.17 -4.46 4.06
N GLY A 82 -11.91 -4.01 2.82
CA GLY A 82 -12.34 -2.73 2.28
C GLY A 82 -11.37 -1.56 2.54
N ILE A 83 -10.12 -1.85 2.91
CA ILE A 83 -9.06 -0.84 3.10
C ILE A 83 -8.20 -0.80 1.85
N PHE A 84 -8.16 0.33 1.16
CA PHE A 84 -7.24 0.53 0.04
C PHE A 84 -5.80 0.64 0.53
N VAL A 85 -4.93 -0.28 0.11
CA VAL A 85 -3.55 -0.38 0.59
C VAL A 85 -2.58 0.13 -0.47
N VAL A 86 -1.78 1.14 -0.10
CA VAL A 86 -0.76 1.74 -0.95
C VAL A 86 0.64 1.46 -0.39
N VAL A 87 1.53 1.00 -1.27
CA VAL A 87 2.90 0.61 -0.96
C VAL A 87 3.90 1.21 -1.98
N PRO A 88 5.15 1.47 -1.59
CA PRO A 88 6.16 1.99 -2.51
C PRO A 88 6.71 0.89 -3.42
N ALA A 89 7.12 1.25 -4.64
CA ALA A 89 7.82 0.34 -5.55
C ALA A 89 9.22 -0.04 -5.04
N GLY A 90 9.90 0.87 -4.34
CA GLY A 90 11.30 0.75 -3.94
C GLY A 90 12.20 1.82 -4.58
N ASN A 91 13.44 1.91 -4.11
CA ASN A 91 14.41 2.93 -4.55
C ASN A 91 15.71 2.30 -5.13
N ASP A 92 15.61 1.09 -5.68
CA ASP A 92 16.75 0.30 -6.16
C ASP A 92 16.86 0.27 -7.70
N GLY A 93 16.20 1.21 -8.40
CA GLY A 93 16.34 1.40 -9.84
C GLY A 93 17.76 1.81 -10.29
N PRO A 94 18.01 1.96 -11.60
CA PRO A 94 17.05 1.91 -12.71
C PRO A 94 16.94 0.53 -13.38
N ALA A 95 17.62 -0.50 -12.84
CA ALA A 95 17.58 -1.83 -13.44
C ALA A 95 16.16 -2.43 -13.37
N PRO A 96 15.74 -3.23 -14.38
CA PRO A 96 14.47 -3.95 -14.33
C PRO A 96 14.47 -4.99 -13.21
N GLY A 97 13.28 -5.34 -12.70
CA GLY A 97 13.14 -6.35 -11.64
C GLY A 97 13.52 -5.86 -10.24
N THR A 98 13.53 -4.54 -10.02
CA THR A 98 13.95 -3.90 -8.76
C THR A 98 12.79 -3.50 -7.87
N VAL A 99 11.54 -3.74 -8.28
CA VAL A 99 10.37 -3.63 -7.39
C VAL A 99 10.53 -4.62 -6.24
N ASP A 100 10.34 -4.15 -5.02
CA ASP A 100 10.53 -4.95 -3.81
C ASP A 100 9.21 -5.25 -3.08
N SER A 101 9.20 -6.26 -2.21
CA SER A 101 8.05 -6.58 -1.35
C SER A 101 7.79 -5.42 -0.38
N PRO A 102 6.52 -5.02 -0.14
CA PRO A 102 5.29 -5.67 -0.60
C PRO A 102 4.78 -5.22 -1.98
N GLY A 103 5.47 -4.30 -2.67
CA GLY A 103 5.07 -3.76 -3.98
C GLY A 103 5.01 -4.77 -5.13
N LEU A 104 5.55 -5.97 -4.93
CA LEU A 104 5.45 -7.11 -5.85
C LEU A 104 4.03 -7.69 -5.94
N ASP A 105 3.16 -7.36 -4.99
CA ASP A 105 1.83 -7.92 -4.91
C ASP A 105 0.88 -7.39 -5.99
N PRO A 106 0.27 -8.24 -6.84
CA PRO A 106 -0.63 -7.76 -7.89
C PRO A 106 -1.93 -7.14 -7.37
N THR A 107 -2.37 -7.48 -6.15
CA THR A 107 -3.59 -6.91 -5.55
C THR A 107 -3.36 -5.49 -5.05
N LEU A 108 -2.29 -5.24 -4.30
CA LEU A 108 -2.01 -3.94 -3.69
C LEU A 108 -1.75 -2.83 -4.74
N MET A 109 -1.90 -1.57 -4.34
CA MET A 109 -1.52 -0.40 -5.13
C MET A 109 -0.04 -0.05 -4.87
N THR A 110 0.81 -0.23 -5.87
CA THR A 110 2.25 0.02 -5.84
C THR A 110 2.58 1.29 -6.59
N ALA A 111 3.20 2.25 -5.91
CA ALA A 111 3.56 3.55 -6.47
C ALA A 111 5.06 3.66 -6.81
N GLY A 112 5.37 3.93 -8.08
CA GLY A 112 6.65 4.48 -8.54
C GLY A 112 6.72 5.99 -8.33
N ALA A 113 7.86 6.61 -8.63
CA ALA A 113 8.07 8.04 -8.42
C ALA A 113 8.36 8.80 -9.72
N VAL A 114 7.89 10.05 -9.77
CA VAL A 114 8.35 11.09 -10.69
C VAL A 114 8.94 12.28 -9.92
N ASP A 115 9.79 13.05 -10.59
CA ASP A 115 10.14 14.42 -10.23
C ASP A 115 9.19 15.36 -10.99
N ASP A 116 8.42 16.17 -10.25
CA ASP A 116 7.43 17.08 -10.81
C ASP A 116 8.05 18.38 -11.37
N MET A 117 9.38 18.50 -11.26
CA MET A 117 10.16 19.67 -11.66
C MET A 117 9.68 20.99 -11.03
N GLY A 118 8.87 20.91 -9.97
CA GLY A 118 8.20 22.05 -9.35
C GLY A 118 7.10 22.69 -10.21
N THR A 119 6.55 21.97 -11.20
CA THR A 119 5.45 22.46 -12.05
C THR A 119 4.16 21.66 -11.82
N ALA A 120 3.04 22.20 -12.30
CA ALA A 120 1.73 21.54 -12.18
C ALA A 120 1.45 20.60 -13.37
N SER A 121 2.24 20.67 -14.43
CA SER A 121 2.01 19.95 -15.67
C SER A 121 2.92 18.74 -15.70
N VAL A 122 2.37 17.55 -15.94
CA VAL A 122 3.20 16.33 -16.05
C VAL A 122 4.12 16.32 -17.27
N ALA A 123 3.95 17.25 -18.22
CA ALA A 123 4.68 17.24 -19.49
C ALA A 123 6.20 17.40 -19.34
N ASP A 124 6.70 17.98 -18.25
CA ASP A 124 8.13 18.09 -17.95
C ASP A 124 8.59 17.17 -16.81
N ASP A 125 7.70 16.34 -16.28
CA ASP A 125 8.02 15.38 -15.23
C ASP A 125 9.12 14.42 -15.70
N GLN A 126 10.03 14.10 -14.79
CA GLN A 126 11.13 13.18 -15.05
C GLN A 126 11.00 11.93 -14.19
N VAL A 127 11.37 10.78 -14.75
CA VAL A 127 11.44 9.51 -14.01
C VAL A 127 12.81 9.41 -13.34
N PRO A 128 12.91 9.50 -12.00
CA PRO A 128 14.21 9.44 -11.32
C PRO A 128 14.83 8.05 -11.46
N ASP A 129 16.13 7.97 -11.71
CA ASP A 129 16.83 6.68 -11.90
C ASP A 129 16.65 5.71 -10.73
N TRP A 130 16.54 6.25 -9.51
CA TRP A 130 16.39 5.43 -8.30
C TRP A 130 15.01 4.76 -8.19
N THR A 131 13.96 5.20 -8.92
CA THR A 131 12.66 4.53 -8.79
C THR A 131 12.77 3.07 -9.26
N SER A 132 12.37 2.14 -8.39
CA SER A 132 12.38 0.73 -8.73
C SER A 132 11.47 0.45 -9.93
N ARG A 133 11.92 -0.46 -10.80
CA ARG A 133 11.28 -0.78 -12.07
C ARG A 133 10.87 -2.23 -12.17
N GLY A 134 9.74 -2.45 -12.83
CA GLY A 134 9.25 -3.76 -13.20
C GLY A 134 10.03 -4.42 -14.34
N PRO A 135 9.49 -5.52 -14.88
CA PRO A 135 8.40 -6.29 -14.26
C PRO A 135 8.80 -6.76 -12.85
N SER A 136 7.84 -7.13 -12.02
CA SER A 136 8.12 -7.82 -10.76
C SER A 136 9.03 -9.02 -11.08
N ARG A 137 9.90 -9.42 -10.14
CA ARG A 137 10.73 -10.63 -10.34
C ARG A 137 9.92 -11.93 -10.48
N PHE A 138 8.59 -11.86 -10.31
CA PHE A 138 7.63 -12.95 -10.52
C PHE A 138 6.79 -12.77 -11.80
N GLY A 139 7.00 -11.70 -12.57
CA GLY A 139 6.43 -11.50 -13.91
C GLY A 139 5.28 -10.50 -13.99
N ASP A 140 4.78 -10.00 -12.86
CA ASP A 140 3.68 -9.03 -12.84
C ASP A 140 4.14 -7.64 -13.32
N ALA A 141 3.26 -6.92 -14.03
CA ALA A 141 3.51 -5.52 -14.34
C ALA A 141 3.44 -4.68 -13.06
N LYS A 142 4.55 -4.04 -12.71
CA LYS A 142 4.70 -3.13 -11.56
C LYS A 142 5.69 -2.01 -11.90
N PRO A 143 5.59 -0.82 -11.28
CA PRO A 143 4.51 -0.38 -10.37
C PRO A 143 3.17 -0.24 -11.10
N ASP A 144 2.08 -0.02 -10.35
CA ASP A 144 0.74 0.18 -10.96
C ASP A 144 0.60 1.62 -11.49
N VAL A 145 1.09 2.61 -10.71
CA VAL A 145 1.08 4.04 -11.06
C VAL A 145 2.37 4.72 -10.59
N ALA A 146 2.59 5.96 -11.00
CA ALA A 146 3.59 6.86 -10.44
C ALA A 146 2.94 8.09 -9.79
N ALA A 147 3.68 8.74 -8.89
CA ALA A 147 3.29 10.01 -8.31
C ALA A 147 4.53 10.86 -7.99
N PRO A 148 4.38 12.18 -7.81
CA PRO A 148 5.45 13.03 -7.30
C PRO A 148 6.10 12.42 -6.06
N GLY A 149 7.40 12.18 -6.16
CA GLY A 149 8.18 11.49 -5.14
C GLY A 149 9.60 12.01 -4.99
N ALA A 150 10.10 12.84 -5.92
CA ALA A 150 11.34 13.57 -5.76
C ALA A 150 11.10 14.95 -5.14
N HIS A 151 12.05 15.42 -4.33
CA HIS A 151 12.12 16.81 -3.86
C HIS A 151 10.90 17.34 -3.11
N LEU A 152 10.05 16.46 -2.55
CA LEU A 152 8.84 16.87 -1.85
C LEU A 152 9.16 17.54 -0.52
N VAL A 153 8.49 18.65 -0.27
CA VAL A 153 8.54 19.37 1.01
C VAL A 153 7.37 18.93 1.89
N SER A 154 7.66 18.43 3.08
CA SER A 154 6.66 18.01 4.06
C SER A 154 7.07 18.36 5.50
N LEU A 155 6.23 18.01 6.46
CA LEU A 155 6.45 18.31 7.88
C LEU A 155 7.77 17.73 8.37
N ARG A 156 8.54 18.58 9.07
CA ARG A 156 9.76 18.19 9.75
C ARG A 156 9.45 17.59 11.11
N ALA A 157 10.22 16.59 11.52
CA ALA A 157 10.29 16.09 12.89
C ALA A 157 11.63 16.52 13.53
N PRO A 158 11.68 17.65 14.27
CA PRO A 158 12.93 18.16 14.84
C PRO A 158 13.62 17.15 15.76
N GLY A 159 14.93 16.96 15.58
CA GLY A 159 15.73 16.04 16.38
C GLY A 159 15.59 14.56 16.03
N SER A 160 14.77 14.21 15.03
CA SER A 160 14.74 12.86 14.48
C SER A 160 16.06 12.49 13.81
N THR A 161 16.32 11.18 13.66
CA THR A 161 17.53 10.66 13.02
C THR A 161 17.77 11.30 11.64
N ILE A 162 16.73 11.38 10.79
CA ILE A 162 16.86 11.97 9.45
C ILE A 162 17.10 13.48 9.49
N ASP A 163 16.46 14.19 10.44
CA ASP A 163 16.62 15.63 10.60
C ASP A 163 18.05 16.00 11.04
N VAL A 164 18.65 15.20 11.94
CA VAL A 164 20.03 15.41 12.39
C VAL A 164 21.03 15.04 11.29
N ALA A 165 20.79 13.93 10.59
CA ALA A 165 21.70 13.44 9.55
C ALA A 165 21.73 14.32 8.29
N ASN A 166 20.64 15.04 7.97
CA ASN A 166 20.50 15.78 6.72
C ASN A 166 20.07 17.24 6.97
N PRO A 167 20.93 18.08 7.58
CA PRO A 167 20.57 19.47 7.90
C PRO A 167 20.28 20.33 6.67
N SER A 168 20.87 20.03 5.51
CA SER A 168 20.65 20.74 4.24
C SER A 168 19.26 20.50 3.65
N ALA A 169 18.57 19.44 4.06
CA ALA A 169 17.20 19.15 3.63
C ALA A 169 16.14 19.93 4.41
N ARG A 170 16.52 20.65 5.47
CA ARG A 170 15.59 21.47 6.25
C ARG A 170 15.10 22.66 5.42
N VAL A 171 13.80 22.91 5.46
CA VAL A 171 13.13 24.04 4.81
C VAL A 171 12.52 24.90 5.91
N GLY A 172 13.23 25.96 6.29
CA GLY A 172 12.91 26.75 7.47
C GLY A 172 12.89 25.89 8.74
N GLU A 173 12.04 26.25 9.70
CA GLU A 173 11.98 25.55 10.99
C GLU A 173 11.04 24.33 10.99
N MET A 174 10.00 24.37 10.14
CA MET A 174 8.84 23.48 10.21
C MET A 174 8.82 22.39 9.12
N TYR A 175 9.65 22.51 8.08
CA TYR A 175 9.58 21.65 6.91
C TYR A 175 10.91 20.98 6.58
N PHE A 176 10.80 19.92 5.80
CA PHE A 176 11.91 19.07 5.39
C PHE A 176 11.65 18.56 3.96
N LYS A 177 12.69 18.58 3.13
CA LYS A 177 12.65 18.15 1.73
C LYS A 177 13.23 16.75 1.59
N GLY A 178 12.54 15.85 0.89
CA GLY A 178 13.02 14.48 0.70
C GLY A 178 12.57 13.86 -0.62
N SER A 179 13.23 12.77 -0.99
CA SER A 179 12.94 12.00 -2.19
C SER A 179 12.77 10.52 -1.86
N GLY A 180 11.88 9.83 -2.57
CA GLY A 180 11.71 8.38 -2.53
C GLY A 180 10.30 7.93 -2.91
N THR A 181 10.15 6.66 -3.29
CA THR A 181 8.84 6.06 -3.58
C THR A 181 7.92 6.01 -2.34
N SER A 182 8.48 6.12 -1.14
CA SER A 182 7.72 6.33 0.10
C SER A 182 6.87 7.61 0.06
N MET A 183 7.39 8.67 -0.56
CA MET A 183 6.70 9.94 -0.73
C MET A 183 5.65 9.84 -1.83
N ALA A 184 5.99 9.19 -2.95
CA ALA A 184 5.04 8.92 -4.03
C ALA A 184 3.84 8.09 -3.55
N ALA A 185 4.08 7.02 -2.79
CA ALA A 185 3.02 6.22 -2.17
C ALA A 185 2.12 7.05 -1.25
N ALA A 186 2.68 8.03 -0.52
CA ALA A 186 1.87 8.93 0.31
C ALA A 186 0.99 9.88 -0.53
N VAL A 187 1.51 10.37 -1.67
CA VAL A 187 0.73 11.16 -2.64
C VAL A 187 -0.40 10.31 -3.22
N THR A 188 -0.12 9.10 -3.70
CA THR A 188 -1.12 8.15 -4.21
C THR A 188 -2.18 7.81 -3.16
N ALA A 189 -1.80 7.58 -1.90
CA ALA A 189 -2.75 7.36 -0.80
C ALA A 189 -3.66 8.58 -0.57
N GLY A 190 -3.11 9.79 -0.70
CA GLY A 190 -3.88 11.04 -0.66
C GLY A 190 -4.87 11.16 -1.82
N VAL A 191 -4.46 10.82 -3.04
CA VAL A 191 -5.35 10.77 -4.22
C VAL A 191 -6.49 9.78 -3.98
N GLY A 192 -6.18 8.56 -3.52
CA GLY A 192 -7.19 7.56 -3.18
C GLY A 192 -8.18 8.06 -2.11
N ALA A 193 -7.70 8.77 -1.10
CA ALA A 193 -8.56 9.38 -0.09
C ALA A 193 -9.47 10.48 -0.64
N LEU A 194 -9.01 11.29 -1.61
CA LEU A 194 -9.83 12.30 -2.28
C LEU A 194 -10.93 11.66 -3.14
N VAL A 195 -10.60 10.61 -3.88
CA VAL A 195 -11.57 9.87 -4.70
C VAL A 195 -12.63 9.23 -3.79
N LEU A 196 -12.22 8.58 -2.69
CA LEU A 196 -13.14 8.00 -1.70
C LEU A 196 -14.00 9.03 -0.97
N ALA A 197 -13.54 10.28 -0.84
CA ALA A 197 -14.36 11.34 -0.26
C ALA A 197 -15.56 11.69 -1.16
N GLN A 198 -15.44 11.51 -2.48
CA GLN A 198 -16.52 11.71 -3.45
C GLN A 198 -17.32 10.43 -3.70
N HIS A 199 -16.66 9.28 -3.67
CA HIS A 199 -17.21 7.95 -3.96
C HIS A 199 -16.95 6.98 -2.80
N PRO A 200 -17.62 7.19 -1.64
CA PRO A 200 -17.36 6.38 -0.44
C PRO A 200 -17.74 4.91 -0.60
N GLU A 201 -18.55 4.56 -1.58
CA GLU A 201 -19.02 3.21 -1.92
C GLU A 201 -17.96 2.32 -2.58
N LEU A 202 -16.88 2.90 -3.13
CA LEU A 202 -15.88 2.13 -3.88
C LEU A 202 -15.22 1.07 -3.02
N SER A 203 -15.09 -0.12 -3.60
CA SER A 203 -14.17 -1.13 -3.10
C SER A 203 -12.72 -0.74 -3.41
N PRO A 204 -11.72 -1.33 -2.72
CA PRO A 204 -10.32 -1.14 -3.09
C PRO A 204 -10.00 -1.52 -4.53
N ASP A 205 -10.65 -2.54 -5.09
CA ASP A 205 -10.48 -2.95 -6.49
C ASP A 205 -11.02 -1.87 -7.45
N ASP A 206 -12.25 -1.37 -7.22
CA ASP A 206 -12.81 -0.30 -8.05
C ASP A 206 -11.97 0.99 -7.98
N LEU A 207 -11.43 1.30 -6.79
CA LEU A 207 -10.56 2.45 -6.60
C LEU A 207 -9.22 2.26 -7.31
N LYS A 208 -8.64 1.06 -7.27
CA LYS A 208 -7.42 0.72 -8.01
C LYS A 208 -7.63 0.91 -9.51
N ASP A 209 -8.69 0.32 -10.06
CA ASP A 209 -9.04 0.42 -11.48
C ASP A 209 -9.26 1.87 -11.92
N ALA A 210 -9.89 2.68 -11.06
CA ALA A 210 -10.09 4.11 -11.30
C ALA A 210 -8.77 4.90 -11.32
N LEU A 211 -7.86 4.64 -10.39
CA LEU A 211 -6.55 5.29 -10.36
C LEU A 211 -5.69 4.86 -11.56
N ASP A 212 -5.71 3.58 -11.93
CA ASP A 212 -4.96 3.07 -13.08
C ASP A 212 -5.51 3.69 -14.37
N SER A 213 -6.83 3.58 -14.61
CA SER A 213 -7.47 4.07 -15.84
C SER A 213 -7.51 5.59 -15.95
N GLY A 214 -7.49 6.28 -14.81
CA GLY A 214 -7.54 7.74 -14.71
C GLY A 214 -6.17 8.40 -14.67
N SER A 215 -5.07 7.64 -14.66
CA SER A 215 -3.72 8.20 -14.62
C SER A 215 -3.38 8.96 -15.90
N THR A 216 -2.58 10.03 -15.77
CA THR A 216 -2.09 10.79 -16.92
C THR A 216 -0.81 10.13 -17.46
N PRO A 217 -0.76 9.70 -18.72
CA PRO A 217 0.45 9.16 -19.33
C PRO A 217 1.58 10.18 -19.37
N LEU A 218 2.82 9.71 -19.24
CA LEU A 218 4.02 10.52 -19.45
C LEU A 218 4.69 10.08 -20.75
N ASP A 219 4.68 10.97 -21.75
CA ASP A 219 5.17 10.66 -23.09
C ASP A 219 6.65 10.24 -23.08
N GLY A 220 6.93 9.05 -23.64
CA GLY A 220 8.28 8.50 -23.71
C GLY A 220 8.82 7.90 -22.41
N ALA A 221 8.06 7.91 -21.32
CA ALA A 221 8.44 7.24 -20.09
C ALA A 221 8.30 5.72 -20.19
N ASP A 222 9.17 5.02 -19.47
CA ASP A 222 9.19 3.57 -19.39
C ASP A 222 7.99 3.07 -18.52
N PRO A 223 7.05 2.28 -19.08
CA PRO A 223 5.93 1.74 -18.31
C PRO A 223 6.37 0.87 -17.14
N ALA A 224 7.57 0.26 -17.21
CA ALA A 224 8.13 -0.48 -16.08
C ALA A 224 8.51 0.44 -14.90
N ALA A 225 8.61 1.75 -15.09
CA ALA A 225 8.89 2.72 -14.03
C ALA A 225 7.64 3.46 -13.53
N ILE A 226 6.63 3.65 -14.40
CA ILE A 226 5.47 4.49 -14.09
C ILE A 226 4.12 3.78 -14.10
N GLY A 227 4.07 2.52 -14.52
CA GLY A 227 2.83 1.78 -14.67
C GLY A 227 1.87 2.47 -15.65
N ALA A 228 0.64 2.73 -15.22
CA ALA A 228 -0.40 3.37 -16.02
C ALA A 228 -0.16 4.87 -16.27
N GLY A 229 0.70 5.53 -15.49
CA GLY A 229 0.96 6.96 -15.60
C GLY A 229 1.11 7.65 -14.24
N VAL A 230 1.14 8.97 -14.27
CA VAL A 230 1.12 9.80 -13.05
C VAL A 230 -0.31 9.92 -12.54
N VAL A 231 -0.53 9.69 -11.25
CA VAL A 231 -1.86 9.75 -10.62
C VAL A 231 -2.55 11.10 -10.86
N ASP A 232 -3.82 11.06 -11.29
CA ASP A 232 -4.67 12.24 -11.50
C ASP A 232 -6.00 12.05 -10.77
N VAL A 233 -6.33 12.98 -9.86
CA VAL A 233 -7.57 12.97 -9.08
C VAL A 233 -8.79 13.14 -9.98
N ALA A 234 -8.73 14.04 -10.97
CA ALA A 234 -9.84 14.32 -11.86
C ALA A 234 -10.05 13.15 -12.83
N GLY A 235 -8.96 12.65 -13.42
CA GLY A 235 -8.99 11.46 -14.27
C GLY A 235 -9.57 10.23 -13.54
N ALA A 236 -9.16 9.99 -12.28
CA ALA A 236 -9.71 8.90 -11.48
C ALA A 236 -11.21 9.07 -11.17
N ALA A 237 -11.67 10.28 -10.83
CA ALA A 237 -13.10 10.54 -10.59
C ALA A 237 -13.96 10.37 -11.86
N ASP A 238 -13.43 10.78 -13.01
CA ASP A 238 -14.07 10.57 -14.31
C ASP A 238 -14.13 9.07 -14.68
N ALA A 239 -13.07 8.31 -14.39
CA ALA A 239 -13.02 6.87 -14.59
C ALA A 239 -14.11 6.15 -13.77
N VAL A 240 -14.31 6.52 -12.50
CA VAL A 240 -15.41 5.99 -11.66
C VAL A 240 -16.77 6.29 -12.30
N SER A 241 -16.95 7.53 -12.75
CA SER A 241 -18.22 7.96 -13.35
C SER A 241 -18.53 7.17 -14.62
N THR A 242 -17.56 6.97 -15.52
CA THR A 242 -17.78 6.24 -16.77
C THR A 242 -18.08 4.75 -16.55
N ALA A 243 -17.43 4.11 -15.58
CA ALA A 243 -17.72 2.74 -15.17
C ALA A 243 -19.16 2.56 -14.66
N GLY A 244 -19.66 3.51 -13.85
CA GLY A 244 -21.04 3.51 -13.36
C GLY A 244 -22.11 3.65 -14.46
N HIS A 245 -21.81 4.35 -15.56
CA HIS A 245 -22.72 4.52 -16.69
C HIS A 245 -22.78 3.29 -17.62
N GLY A 246 -21.76 2.42 -17.60
CA GLY A 246 -21.71 1.18 -18.39
C GLY A 246 -22.72 0.12 -17.95
N ASN A 247 -23.17 0.17 -16.69
CA ASN A 247 -24.11 -0.81 -16.12
C ASN A 247 -25.60 -0.47 -16.37
N GLY A 248 -25.90 0.67 -17.02
CA GLY A 248 -27.27 1.20 -17.18
C GLY A 248 -27.88 1.14 -18.59
N ARG A 249 -27.17 0.60 -19.60
CA ARG A 249 -27.65 0.56 -21.00
C ARG A 249 -27.34 -0.77 -21.71
N ALA A 250 -27.71 -1.90 -21.11
CA ALA A 250 -27.90 -3.14 -21.87
C ALA A 250 -29.27 -3.10 -22.58
N GLY A 251 -29.38 -2.22 -23.58
CA GLY A 251 -30.57 -2.01 -24.39
C GLY A 251 -30.23 -2.07 -25.87
N ASN A 252 -30.16 -3.30 -26.39
CA ASN A 252 -30.37 -3.70 -27.79
C ASN A 252 -29.91 -2.73 -28.89
N ALA A 253 -28.69 -2.93 -29.42
CA ALA A 253 -28.28 -2.33 -30.68
C ALA A 253 -27.67 -3.40 -31.61
N THR A 254 -28.39 -3.61 -32.70
CA THR A 254 -28.09 -4.44 -33.86
C THR A 254 -26.71 -4.17 -34.47
N LYS A 255 -26.01 -5.25 -34.83
CA LYS A 255 -24.77 -5.23 -35.62
C LYS A 255 -24.99 -4.53 -36.97
N GLY A 256 -24.33 -3.40 -37.17
CA GLY A 256 -24.13 -2.73 -38.46
C GLY A 256 -22.63 -2.61 -38.72
N ASN A 257 -22.19 -3.17 -39.84
CA ASN A 257 -20.80 -3.36 -40.25
C ASN A 257 -20.23 -2.07 -40.88
N GLY A 258 -18.98 -1.69 -40.59
CA GLY A 258 -18.32 -0.60 -41.33
C GLY A 258 -17.03 -0.02 -40.74
N GLY A 259 -15.90 -0.68 -41.00
CA GLY A 259 -14.66 -0.05 -41.48
C GLY A 259 -13.74 0.69 -40.51
N GLY A 260 -12.66 0.02 -40.11
CA GLY A 260 -11.34 0.63 -39.84
C GLY A 260 -10.87 0.57 -38.39
N GLN A 261 -10.25 -0.54 -37.98
CA GLN A 261 -9.62 -0.66 -36.66
C GLN A 261 -8.23 -1.28 -36.74
N TRP A 262 -7.32 -0.60 -36.05
CA TRP A 262 -5.91 -0.90 -35.87
C TRP A 262 -5.72 -2.16 -35.04
N ASP A 263 -4.70 -2.95 -35.40
CA ASP A 263 -4.21 -4.14 -34.72
C ASP A 263 -3.73 -3.77 -33.30
N GLY A 264 -4.61 -3.99 -32.31
CA GLY A 264 -4.24 -4.20 -30.92
C GLY A 264 -4.52 -5.66 -30.60
N ARG A 265 -3.47 -6.49 -30.57
CA ARG A 265 -3.57 -7.88 -30.10
C ARG A 265 -4.02 -7.91 -28.64
N LEU A 266 -5.31 -8.22 -28.51
CA LEU A 266 -5.97 -8.78 -27.35
C LEU A 266 -5.12 -9.89 -26.74
N TRP A 267 -4.75 -9.73 -25.47
CA TRP A 267 -4.53 -10.90 -24.62
C TRP A 267 -5.90 -11.44 -24.24
N ASP A 268 -6.31 -12.49 -24.95
CA ASP A 268 -7.50 -13.26 -24.64
C ASP A 268 -7.46 -13.74 -23.19
N GLY A 269 -8.50 -13.35 -22.45
CA GLY A 269 -8.82 -13.92 -21.15
C GLY A 269 -9.05 -15.42 -21.26
N ARG A 270 -8.22 -16.19 -20.54
CA ARG A 270 -8.56 -17.58 -20.24
C ARG A 270 -9.59 -17.59 -19.11
N LEU A 271 -10.85 -17.66 -19.53
CA LEU A 271 -11.89 -18.55 -19.01
C LEU A 271 -11.58 -19.21 -17.66
N TRP A 272 -12.17 -18.68 -16.60
CA TRP A 272 -12.69 -19.51 -15.53
C TRP A 272 -14.20 -19.59 -15.69
N ASP A 273 -14.65 -20.49 -16.57
CA ASP A 273 -16.01 -21.01 -16.47
C ASP A 273 -16.09 -21.80 -15.16
N GLY A 274 -16.75 -21.19 -14.19
CA GLY A 274 -17.24 -21.86 -13.00
C GLY A 274 -18.14 -23.01 -13.43
N ARG A 275 -17.62 -24.23 -13.32
CA ARG A 275 -18.44 -25.43 -13.42
C ARG A 275 -19.33 -25.51 -12.19
N VAL A 276 -20.55 -25.02 -12.39
CA VAL A 276 -21.75 -25.37 -11.64
C VAL A 276 -21.79 -26.90 -11.48
N TRP A 277 -21.74 -27.37 -10.22
CA TRP A 277 -22.24 -28.70 -9.90
C TRP A 277 -23.71 -28.56 -9.53
N ASP A 278 -24.56 -28.78 -10.52
CA ASP A 278 -25.96 -29.09 -10.29
C ASP A 278 -26.09 -30.53 -9.78
N GLY A 279 -27.03 -30.68 -8.85
CA GLY A 279 -27.16 -31.82 -7.99
C GLY A 279 -27.42 -33.14 -8.71
N ARG A 280 -26.91 -34.21 -8.10
CA ARG A 280 -27.50 -35.53 -8.20
C ARG A 280 -27.85 -36.02 -6.81
N VAL A 281 -29.16 -36.03 -6.57
CA VAL A 281 -29.84 -36.70 -5.46
C VAL A 281 -29.40 -38.17 -5.42
N TRP A 282 -28.96 -38.63 -4.24
CA TRP A 282 -29.13 -40.01 -3.80
C TRP A 282 -29.65 -40.00 -2.37
N ASP A 283 -30.86 -40.55 -2.21
CA ASP A 283 -31.44 -40.98 -0.96
C ASP A 283 -30.53 -41.97 -0.23
N GLY A 284 -30.50 -41.92 1.10
CA GLY A 284 -30.14 -43.10 1.89
C GLY A 284 -29.58 -42.86 3.28
N ARG A 285 -30.48 -42.89 4.27
CA ARG A 285 -30.31 -43.31 5.68
C ARG A 285 -29.62 -42.37 6.66
N VAL A 286 -30.49 -41.69 7.41
CA VAL A 286 -30.53 -41.59 8.88
C VAL A 286 -29.51 -42.45 9.62
N TRP A 287 -28.68 -41.82 10.45
CA TRP A 287 -28.47 -42.25 11.83
C TRP A 287 -28.46 -41.03 12.75
N ASP A 288 -29.44 -41.04 13.64
CA ASP A 288 -29.58 -40.24 14.84
C ASP A 288 -28.47 -40.60 15.83
N SER A 289 -27.93 -39.64 16.58
CA SER A 289 -27.96 -39.66 18.06
C SER A 289 -26.84 -38.83 18.75
N ARG A 290 -27.33 -37.98 19.66
CA ARG A 290 -26.78 -37.58 20.98
C ARG A 290 -25.95 -36.29 21.10
N VAL A 291 -26.72 -35.20 21.21
CA VAL A 291 -26.72 -34.17 22.28
C VAL A 291 -25.83 -34.48 23.50
N TRP A 292 -25.08 -33.46 23.95
CA TRP A 292 -24.94 -33.13 25.37
C TRP A 292 -25.15 -31.63 25.60
N ASP A 293 -26.26 -31.32 26.27
CA ASP A 293 -26.52 -30.12 27.05
C ASP A 293 -25.62 -30.10 28.30
N GLY A 294 -25.23 -28.93 28.81
CA GLY A 294 -24.57 -28.90 30.11
C GLY A 294 -23.99 -27.60 30.65
N ARG A 295 -24.85 -26.60 30.90
CA ARG A 295 -24.82 -25.67 32.04
C ARG A 295 -23.74 -24.57 32.13
N VAL A 296 -24.26 -23.36 31.99
CA VAL A 296 -23.95 -22.12 32.72
C VAL A 296 -23.52 -22.36 34.17
N TRP A 297 -22.44 -21.69 34.59
CA TRP A 297 -22.29 -21.15 35.94
C TRP A 297 -21.79 -19.71 35.88
N ASP A 298 -22.57 -18.85 36.53
CA ASP A 298 -22.28 -17.48 36.89
C ASP A 298 -21.52 -17.49 38.23
N SER A 299 -20.42 -16.75 38.36
CA SER A 299 -19.95 -16.30 39.68
C SER A 299 -18.92 -15.16 39.61
N ARG A 300 -19.43 -13.97 39.93
CA ARG A 300 -18.92 -13.01 40.94
C ARG A 300 -17.48 -12.48 40.81
N VAL A 301 -17.45 -11.19 40.44
CA VAL A 301 -16.73 -10.07 41.08
C VAL A 301 -15.83 -10.43 42.28
N TRP A 302 -14.54 -10.11 42.14
CA TRP A 302 -13.75 -9.55 43.24
C TRP A 302 -13.06 -8.28 42.75
N ASP A 303 -13.37 -7.20 43.48
CA ASP A 303 -12.68 -5.92 43.46
C ASP A 303 -11.64 -5.96 44.59
N SER A 304 -10.37 -5.64 44.33
CA SER A 304 -9.52 -4.86 45.26
C SER A 304 -8.05 -4.75 44.82
N ARG A 305 -7.68 -3.48 44.56
CA ARG A 305 -6.54 -2.72 45.12
C ARG A 305 -5.08 -3.17 44.81
N VAL A 306 -4.45 -2.33 44.00
CA VAL A 306 -3.13 -1.66 44.16
C VAL A 306 -2.02 -2.43 44.86
N TRP A 307 -0.93 -2.69 44.12
CA TRP A 307 0.45 -2.58 44.64
C TRP A 307 1.37 -1.94 43.60
N ASP A 308 1.96 -0.80 43.98
CA ASP A 308 3.24 -0.30 43.46
C ASP A 308 4.37 -1.19 43.98
N GLY A 309 5.34 -1.56 43.15
CA GLY A 309 6.46 -2.37 43.63
C GLY A 309 7.50 -2.75 42.58
N ARG A 310 8.46 -1.84 42.40
CA ARG A 310 9.83 -1.94 41.84
C ARG A 310 10.40 -3.34 41.51
N VAL A 311 11.04 -3.36 40.33
CA VAL A 311 12.34 -3.98 39.97
C VAL A 311 12.53 -5.46 40.33
N TRP A 312 12.57 -6.30 39.28
CA TRP A 312 13.42 -7.48 39.26
C TRP A 312 14.26 -7.49 37.98
N ASP A 313 15.56 -7.31 38.19
CA ASP A 313 16.60 -7.78 37.29
C ASP A 313 16.93 -9.25 37.64
N SER A 314 17.57 -9.91 36.69
CA SER A 314 18.28 -11.20 36.76
C SER A 314 17.57 -12.50 36.34
N ARG A 315 18.04 -12.96 35.16
CA ARG A 315 18.65 -14.26 34.87
C ARG A 315 17.75 -15.46 34.50
N VAL A 316 17.93 -15.82 33.22
CA VAL A 316 18.17 -17.15 32.65
C VAL A 316 17.18 -18.25 33.06
N TRP A 317 16.28 -18.56 32.13
CA TRP A 317 15.79 -19.92 31.97
C TRP A 317 16.21 -20.44 30.60
N ASP A 318 17.13 -21.39 30.63
CA ASP A 318 17.44 -22.28 29.53
C ASP A 318 16.65 -23.57 29.77
N SER A 319 15.71 -23.89 28.88
CA SER A 319 15.30 -25.28 28.69
C SER A 319 14.57 -25.50 27.35
N ARG A 320 15.34 -26.10 26.43
CA ARG A 320 14.97 -27.26 25.60
C ARG A 320 14.03 -27.05 24.41
N VAL A 321 14.70 -26.81 23.27
CA VAL A 321 14.59 -27.53 21.98
C VAL A 321 13.19 -28.09 21.65
N TRP A 322 12.48 -27.33 20.81
CA TRP A 322 11.71 -27.93 19.73
C TRP A 322 12.49 -27.72 18.44
N ASP A 323 12.99 -28.82 17.90
CA ASP A 323 13.63 -28.91 16.60
C ASP A 323 12.52 -28.88 15.54
N GLY A 324 12.49 -27.84 14.71
CA GLY A 324 11.36 -27.57 13.84
C GLY A 324 11.53 -26.35 12.95
N ARG A 325 12.63 -26.31 12.19
CA ARG A 325 12.95 -25.35 11.11
C ARG A 325 13.14 -23.90 11.54
N LEU A 326 14.42 -23.56 11.72
CA LEU A 326 14.99 -22.21 11.73
C LEU A 326 14.32 -21.30 10.70
N TRP A 327 13.49 -20.37 11.16
CA TRP A 327 13.42 -19.06 10.53
C TRP A 327 14.39 -18.20 11.31
N GLU A 328 15.57 -17.96 10.73
CA GLU A 328 16.43 -16.88 11.21
C GLU A 328 15.56 -15.62 11.24
N SER A 329 15.41 -15.05 12.44
CA SER A 329 14.84 -13.72 12.62
C SER A 329 15.77 -12.75 11.91
N ARG A 330 15.56 -12.56 10.61
CA ARG A 330 16.14 -11.45 9.87
C ARG A 330 15.62 -10.21 10.58
N VAL A 331 16.51 -9.56 11.34
CA VAL A 331 16.34 -8.15 11.66
C VAL A 331 16.07 -7.50 10.31
N TRP A 332 14.94 -6.81 10.18
CA TRP A 332 14.76 -5.92 9.05
C TRP A 332 15.70 -4.77 9.38
N ASP A 333 16.99 -4.97 9.09
CA ASP A 333 17.85 -3.87 8.74
C ASP A 333 17.17 -3.34 7.49
N GLY A 334 16.30 -2.34 7.69
CA GLY A 334 15.99 -1.43 6.62
C GLY A 334 17.34 -1.03 6.11
N ARG A 335 17.74 -1.59 4.95
CA ARG A 335 18.92 -1.15 4.21
C ARG A 335 18.82 0.35 4.31
N LEU A 336 19.81 0.89 5.02
CA LEU A 336 19.77 2.18 5.68
C LEU A 336 18.80 3.16 4.98
N TRP A 337 18.18 4.02 5.76
CA TRP A 337 17.82 5.36 5.29
C TRP A 337 19.01 6.12 4.61
N ALA A 338 20.17 5.50 4.40
CA ALA A 338 21.10 5.75 3.31
C ALA A 338 20.65 5.02 2.03
N GLY A 339 19.70 5.62 1.32
CA GLY A 339 19.72 5.50 -0.13
C GLY A 339 21.13 5.86 -0.61
N ARG A 340 21.71 5.05 -1.49
CA ARG A 340 23.03 5.29 -2.08
C ARG A 340 23.09 6.57 -2.95
N LEU A 341 22.07 7.42 -2.91
CA LEU A 341 21.93 8.69 -3.62
C LEU A 341 21.39 9.83 -2.71
N TRP A 342 21.70 9.83 -1.42
CA TRP A 342 21.70 11.07 -0.62
C TRP A 342 23.04 11.80 -0.73
N ALA A 343 23.68 11.72 -1.90
CA ALA A 343 24.87 12.50 -2.21
C ALA A 343 24.42 13.92 -2.54
N GLY A 344 24.66 14.85 -1.61
CA GLY A 344 24.85 16.24 -2.00
C GLY A 344 26.00 16.27 -3.00
N ASN A 345 25.65 16.53 -4.28
CA ASN A 345 26.46 17.04 -5.39
C ASN A 345 25.91 16.47 -6.70
N LEU A 346 24.89 17.12 -7.27
CA LEU A 346 24.56 17.10 -8.70
C LEU A 346 23.66 18.34 -8.94
N TRP A 347 24.30 19.50 -8.82
CA TRP A 347 23.81 20.79 -9.30
C TRP A 347 25.00 21.45 -10.00
N GLU A 348 25.17 21.13 -11.28
CA GLU A 348 25.22 22.12 -12.35
C GLU A 348 24.16 21.72 -13.38
#